data_AF-A0A1W9N2P8-F1
#
_entry.id   AF-A0A1W9N2P8-F1
#
_cell.length_a   1.000
_cell.length_b   1.000
_cell.length_c   1.000
_cell.angle_alpha   90.00
_cell.angle_beta   90.00
_cell.angle_gamma   90.00
#
_symmetry.space_group_name_H-M   'P 1'
#
loop_
_entity.id
_entity.type
_entity.pdbx_description
1 polymer ?
#
loop_
_entity_poly.entity_id
_entity_poly.type
_entity_poly.pdbx_seq_one_letter_code
_entity_poly.pdbx_strand_id
1 'polypeptide(L)'
;MKSARPQIRMECIPLVPKKLSEEITESDNEIFFKVVSTDLDARQKSQIITPPQIFPKQEAVIAVHWHPEFVPMNLISQRINAMFPNKIHELIIPTQHNQLVSYKGYT
;
A
#
# COMPACT_ATOMS: atom_id res chain seq x y z
N MET A 1 -34.01 23.43 -33.67
CA MET A 1 -32.86 22.67 -33.15
C MET A 1 -31.87 23.64 -32.53
N LYS A 2 -31.65 23.59 -31.21
CA LYS A 2 -30.59 24.38 -30.55
C LYS A 2 -29.33 23.53 -30.49
N SER A 3 -28.25 23.99 -31.14
CA SER A 3 -26.94 23.37 -31.05
C SER A 3 -26.40 23.51 -29.63
N ALA A 4 -26.09 22.40 -28.97
CA ALA A 4 -25.45 22.38 -27.66
C ALA A 4 -24.01 22.88 -27.81
N ARG A 5 -23.64 23.93 -27.08
CA ARG A 5 -22.26 24.43 -27.03
C ARG A 5 -21.39 23.41 -26.26
N PRO A 6 -20.15 23.11 -26.71
CA PRO A 6 -19.29 22.18 -26.00
C PRO A 6 -18.92 22.76 -24.64
N GLN A 7 -19.01 21.94 -23.59
CA GLN A 7 -18.54 22.26 -22.26
C GLN A 7 -17.03 22.57 -22.28
N ILE A 8 -16.65 23.56 -21.48
CA ILE A 8 -15.29 24.08 -21.31
C ILE A 8 -14.34 22.91 -21.08
N ARG A 9 -13.38 22.71 -21.99
CA ARG A 9 -12.25 21.81 -21.76
C ARG A 9 -11.52 22.33 -20.52
N MET A 10 -11.49 21.51 -19.47
CA MET A 10 -10.66 21.76 -18.30
C MET A 10 -9.23 21.99 -18.78
N GLU A 11 -8.72 23.21 -18.61
CA GLU A 11 -7.37 23.56 -19.04
C GLU A 11 -6.38 22.62 -18.34
N CYS A 12 -5.43 22.06 -19.10
CA CYS A 12 -4.38 21.20 -18.54
C CYS A 12 -3.60 22.01 -17.51
N ILE A 13 -3.69 21.62 -16.24
CA ILE A 13 -2.89 22.20 -15.18
C ILE A 13 -1.43 21.82 -15.48
N PRO A 14 -0.52 22.79 -15.71
CA PRO A 14 0.88 22.48 -15.93
C PRO A 14 1.45 21.88 -14.64
N LEU A 15 1.79 20.59 -14.68
CA LEU A 15 2.33 19.83 -13.55
C LEU A 15 3.79 20.20 -13.22
N VAL A 16 4.47 20.89 -14.13
CA VAL A 16 5.86 21.32 -13.96
C VAL A 16 5.88 22.81 -13.60
N PRO A 17 6.37 23.18 -12.41
CA PRO A 17 6.55 24.58 -12.04
C PRO A 17 7.45 25.28 -13.07
N LYS A 18 7.04 26.47 -13.55
CA LYS A 18 7.79 27.22 -14.56
C LYS A 18 9.13 27.79 -14.06
N LYS A 19 9.33 27.81 -12.74
CA LYS A 19 10.52 28.35 -12.09
C LYS A 19 10.91 27.41 -10.96
N LEU A 20 11.79 26.47 -11.26
CA LEU A 20 12.46 25.61 -10.29
C LEU A 20 13.85 26.21 -10.02
N SER A 21 14.25 26.24 -8.76
CA SER A 21 15.62 26.56 -8.38
C SER A 21 16.55 25.45 -8.87
N GLU A 22 17.77 25.78 -9.29
CA GLU A 22 18.80 24.78 -9.58
C GLU A 22 19.41 24.22 -8.28
N GLU A 23 19.43 25.02 -7.22
CA GLU A 23 19.90 24.62 -5.89
C GLU A 23 18.84 23.79 -5.17
N ILE A 24 19.27 22.70 -4.53
CA ILE A 24 18.41 21.85 -3.68
C ILE A 24 18.11 22.62 -2.39
N THR A 25 16.83 22.93 -2.18
CA THR A 25 16.37 23.63 -1.00
C THR A 25 15.99 22.67 0.13
N GLU A 26 15.87 23.18 1.35
CA GLU A 26 15.37 22.38 2.48
C GLU A 26 13.96 21.84 2.23
N SER A 27 13.11 22.65 1.59
CA SER A 27 11.77 22.21 1.20
C SER A 27 11.81 21.05 0.20
N ASP A 28 12.80 20.99 -0.68
CA ASP A 28 12.97 19.87 -1.61
C ASP A 28 13.32 18.59 -0.85
N ASN A 29 14.22 18.69 0.14
CA ASN A 29 14.56 17.57 1.02
C ASN A 29 13.33 17.08 1.79
N GLU A 30 12.58 17.98 2.42
CA GLU A 30 11.36 17.64 3.17
C GLU A 30 10.33 16.91 2.29
N ILE A 31 10.07 17.43 1.09
CA ILE A 31 9.15 16.81 0.13
C ILE A 31 9.67 15.44 -0.30
N PHE A 32 10.96 15.36 -0.65
CA PHE A 32 11.59 14.11 -1.06
C PHE A 32 11.43 13.04 0.02
N PHE A 33 11.82 13.33 1.26
CA PHE A 33 11.71 12.38 2.37
C PHE A 33 10.27 11.99 2.68
N LYS A 34 9.32 12.90 2.49
CA LYS A 34 7.89 12.60 2.63
C LYS A 34 7.39 11.66 1.53
N VAL A 35 7.90 11.76 0.31
CA VAL A 35 7.51 10.92 -0.83
C VAL A 35 8.13 9.52 -0.74
N VAL A 36 9.36 9.42 -0.26
CA VAL A 36 10.08 8.13 -0.17
C VAL A 36 9.89 7.43 1.18
N SER A 37 9.19 8.05 2.14
CA SER A 37 8.92 7.44 3.43
C SER A 37 8.04 6.20 3.28
N THR A 38 8.48 5.11 3.92
CA THR A 38 7.75 3.87 4.05
C THR A 38 7.02 3.77 5.39
N ASP A 39 7.02 4.86 6.17
CA ASP A 39 6.39 4.89 7.48
C ASP A 39 4.87 4.96 7.34
N LEU A 40 4.19 4.16 8.16
CA LEU A 40 2.74 4.13 8.21
C LEU A 40 2.24 4.94 9.41
N ASP A 41 1.37 5.92 9.13
CA ASP A 41 0.64 6.64 10.15
C ASP A 41 -0.44 5.76 10.83
N ALA A 42 -1.03 6.24 11.92
CA ALA A 42 -2.04 5.48 12.67
C ALA A 42 -3.29 5.15 11.84
N ARG A 43 -3.68 6.04 10.92
CA ARG A 43 -4.85 5.84 10.05
C ARG A 43 -4.57 4.76 9.02
N GLN A 44 -3.40 4.79 8.37
CA GLN A 44 -2.96 3.80 7.40
C GLN A 44 -2.83 2.42 8.05
N LYS A 45 -2.27 2.33 9.26
CA LYS A 45 -2.23 1.08 10.05
C LYS A 45 -3.63 0.53 10.29
N SER A 46 -4.57 1.38 10.68
CA SER A 46 -5.98 1.00 10.90
C SER A 46 -6.65 0.47 9.61
N GLN A 47 -6.39 1.12 8.47
CA GLN A 47 -6.89 0.68 7.17
C GLN A 47 -6.32 -0.69 6.76
N ILE A 48 -5.05 -0.96 7.07
CA ILE A 48 -4.43 -2.26 6.79
C ILE A 48 -5.11 -3.36 7.61
N ILE A 49 -5.30 -3.16 8.92
CA ILE A 49 -5.86 -4.21 9.79
C ILE A 49 -7.38 -4.39 9.64
N THR A 50 -8.07 -3.46 8.97
CA THR A 50 -9.51 -3.52 8.72
C THR A 50 -9.80 -3.96 7.28
N PRO A 51 -10.01 -5.26 7.03
CA PRO A 51 -10.29 -5.74 5.67
C PRO A 51 -11.69 -5.30 5.22
N PRO A 52 -11.89 -4.98 3.93
CA PRO A 52 -13.19 -4.58 3.39
C PRO A 52 -14.17 -5.76 3.30
N GLN A 53 -13.67 -6.99 3.39
CA GLN A 53 -14.45 -8.23 3.32
C GLN A 53 -13.92 -9.21 4.37
N ILE A 54 -14.84 -9.99 4.95
CA ILE A 54 -14.53 -11.02 5.94
C ILE A 54 -15.15 -12.33 5.46
N PHE A 55 -14.43 -13.44 5.64
CA PHE A 55 -14.81 -14.78 5.21
C PHE A 55 -14.85 -15.74 6.40
N PRO A 56 -15.90 -15.70 7.25
CA PRO A 56 -15.96 -16.51 8.49
C PRO A 56 -16.05 -18.01 8.27
N LYS A 57 -16.40 -18.45 7.05
CA LYS A 57 -16.53 -19.88 6.70
C LYS A 57 -15.27 -20.45 6.03
N GLN A 58 -14.27 -19.61 5.76
CA GLN A 58 -13.04 -20.08 5.13
C GLN A 58 -12.16 -20.74 6.20
N GLU A 59 -12.06 -22.06 6.15
CA GLU A 59 -11.29 -22.84 7.13
C GLU A 59 -9.82 -23.02 6.72
N ALA A 60 -9.48 -22.91 5.43
CA ALA A 60 -8.12 -23.06 4.93
C ALA A 60 -7.68 -21.84 4.12
N VAL A 61 -6.56 -21.22 4.47
CA VAL A 61 -6.02 -20.04 3.78
C VAL A 61 -4.65 -20.36 3.19
N ILE A 62 -4.47 -20.09 1.89
CA ILE A 62 -3.17 -20.19 1.24
C ILE A 62 -2.81 -18.86 0.59
N ALA A 63 -1.61 -18.37 0.87
CA ALA A 63 -1.03 -17.18 0.26
C ALA A 63 0.36 -17.56 -0.27
N VAL A 64 0.44 -17.88 -1.56
CA VAL A 64 1.66 -18.43 -2.20
C VAL A 64 2.56 -17.33 -2.77
N HIS A 65 1.97 -16.20 -3.16
CA HIS A 65 2.69 -15.10 -3.80
C HIS A 65 2.10 -13.79 -3.31
N TRP A 66 2.74 -13.21 -2.32
CA TRP A 66 2.36 -11.92 -1.78
C TRP A 66 3.60 -11.08 -1.56
N HIS A 67 3.61 -9.91 -2.19
CA HIS A 67 4.60 -8.85 -1.98
C HIS A 67 4.04 -7.86 -0.96
N PRO A 68 4.32 -8.04 0.34
CA PRO A 68 3.86 -7.14 1.38
C PRO A 68 4.63 -5.81 1.38
N GLU A 69 5.24 -5.41 0.27
CA GLU A 69 6.26 -4.38 0.20
C GLU A 69 5.92 -3.16 1.08
N PHE A 70 6.82 -2.85 2.02
CA PHE A 70 6.69 -1.76 3.00
C PHE A 70 5.56 -1.88 4.04
N VAL A 71 4.84 -3.01 4.08
CA VAL A 71 3.86 -3.32 5.14
C VAL A 71 4.48 -4.26 6.18
N PRO A 72 4.59 -3.83 7.45
CA PRO A 72 5.04 -4.68 8.54
C PRO A 72 4.25 -5.99 8.66
N MET A 73 4.96 -7.10 8.81
CA MET A 73 4.35 -8.45 8.88
C MET A 73 3.35 -8.61 10.03
N ASN A 74 3.51 -7.88 11.13
CA ASN A 74 2.55 -7.92 12.24
C ASN A 74 1.18 -7.30 11.87
N LEU A 75 1.14 -6.27 11.03
CA LEU A 75 -0.12 -5.70 10.54
C LEU A 75 -0.81 -6.64 9.54
N ILE A 76 0.00 -7.34 8.75
CA ILE A 76 -0.44 -8.37 7.83
C ILE A 76 -1.10 -9.53 8.56
N SER A 77 -0.46 -10.07 9.60
CA SER A 77 -1.03 -11.14 10.42
C SER A 77 -2.37 -10.71 11.04
N GLN A 78 -2.46 -9.47 11.54
CA GLN A 78 -3.71 -8.91 12.05
C GLN A 78 -4.80 -8.86 10.96
N ARG A 79 -4.47 -8.38 9.76
CA ARG A 79 -5.41 -8.33 8.64
C ARG A 79 -5.91 -9.73 8.26
N ILE A 80 -5.03 -10.72 8.14
CA ILE A 80 -5.41 -12.11 7.81
C ILE A 80 -6.34 -12.67 8.89
N ASN A 81 -6.03 -12.46 10.16
CA ASN A 81 -6.87 -12.91 11.27
C ASN A 81 -8.25 -12.23 11.25
N ALA A 82 -8.31 -10.94 10.92
CA ALA A 82 -9.58 -10.23 10.77
C ALA A 82 -10.38 -10.70 9.55
N MET A 83 -9.70 -11.04 8.45
CA MET A 83 -10.32 -11.43 7.18
C MET A 83 -10.82 -12.87 7.21
N PHE A 84 -10.13 -13.77 7.93
CA PHE A 84 -10.45 -15.19 8.04
C PHE A 84 -10.47 -15.62 9.52
N PRO A 85 -11.49 -15.18 10.29
CA PRO A 85 -11.48 -15.30 11.75
C PRO A 85 -11.54 -16.75 12.25
N ASN A 86 -12.14 -17.66 11.48
CA ASN A 86 -12.31 -19.05 11.86
C ASN A 86 -11.44 -20.02 11.03
N LYS A 87 -10.36 -19.52 10.41
CA LYS A 87 -9.44 -20.42 9.71
C LYS A 87 -8.80 -21.39 10.69
N ILE A 88 -8.66 -22.64 10.26
CA ILE A 88 -8.07 -23.75 11.00
C ILE A 88 -6.72 -24.12 10.37
N HIS A 89 -6.61 -24.00 9.06
CA HIS A 89 -5.41 -24.30 8.30
C HIS A 89 -4.89 -23.04 7.60
N GLU A 90 -3.58 -22.82 7.66
CA GLU A 90 -2.94 -21.76 6.91
C GLU A 90 -1.58 -22.18 6.34
N LEU A 91 -1.30 -21.73 5.13
CA LEU A 91 0.02 -21.75 4.52
C LEU A 91 0.27 -20.38 3.88
N ILE A 92 1.02 -19.54 4.58
CA ILE A 92 1.35 -18.19 4.13
C ILE A 92 2.85 -18.16 3.86
N ILE A 93 3.22 -17.99 2.60
CA ILE A 93 4.59 -17.90 2.13
C ILE A 93 4.80 -16.45 1.66
N PRO A 94 5.32 -15.55 2.51
CA PRO A 94 5.60 -14.19 2.08
C PRO A 94 6.77 -14.24 1.10
N THR A 95 6.55 -13.74 -0.12
CA THR A 95 7.58 -13.64 -1.14
C THR A 95 7.98 -12.18 -1.28
N GLN A 96 9.19 -11.79 -0.89
CA GLN A 96 9.71 -10.48 -1.24
C GLN A 96 10.56 -10.57 -2.49
N HIS A 97 10.49 -9.56 -3.36
CA HIS A 97 11.20 -9.58 -4.63
C HIS A 97 12.72 -9.47 -4.52
N ASN A 98 13.32 -9.20 -3.34
CA ASN A 98 14.77 -9.02 -3.23
C ASN A 98 15.40 -9.39 -1.86
N GLN A 99 14.75 -10.19 -1.01
CA GLN A 99 15.35 -10.63 0.26
C GLN A 99 15.11 -12.12 0.54
N LEU A 100 16.19 -12.86 0.76
CA LEU A 100 16.16 -14.13 1.49
C LEU A 100 15.89 -13.81 2.95
N VAL A 101 14.63 -13.94 3.37
CA VAL A 101 14.24 -13.82 4.77
C VAL A 101 14.21 -15.20 5.42
N SER A 102 14.83 -15.32 6.60
CA SER A 102 14.83 -16.55 7.38
C SER A 102 13.52 -16.72 8.17
N TYR A 103 12.95 -17.93 8.16
CA TYR A 103 11.79 -18.29 8.97
C TYR A 103 12.08 -19.58 9.76
N LYS A 104 11.99 -19.52 11.09
CA LYS A 104 12.25 -20.67 11.99
C LYS A 104 13.59 -21.40 11.75
N GLY A 105 14.65 -20.65 11.47
CA GLY A 105 16.02 -21.20 11.36
C GLY A 105 16.38 -21.79 9.98
N TYR A 106 15.52 -21.62 8.99
CA TYR A 106 15.83 -21.97 7.60
C TYR A 106 16.17 -20.68 6.83
N THR A 107 17.31 -20.70 6.15
CA THR A 107 17.84 -19.65 5.25
C THR A 107 17.90 -20.16 3.83
#